data_AF-A0A3Q2W3F2-F1
#
_entry.id   AF-A0A3Q2W3F2-F1
#
_cell.length_a   1.000
_cell.length_b   1.000
_cell.length_c   1.000
_cell.angle_alpha   90.00
_cell.angle_beta   90.00
_cell.angle_gamma   90.00
#
_symmetry.space_group_name_H-M   'P 1'
#
loop_
_entity.id
_entity.type
_entity.pdbx_description
1 polymer ?
#
loop_
_entity_poly.entity_id
_entity_poly.type
_entity_poly.pdbx_seq_one_letter_code
_entity_poly.pdbx_strand_id
1 'polypeptide(L)' 'MPFSELYFNVDNGYLEGLVRGFKAGILSQADYLNLVQCETLEGELKWIASG' A
#
# COMPACT_ATOMS: atom_id res chain seq x y z
N MET A 1 1.10 -3.13 -31.42
CA MET A 1 2.40 -3.85 -31.47
C MET A 1 2.41 -4.90 -30.37
N PRO A 2 2.57 -6.20 -30.67
CA PRO A 2 2.29 -7.28 -29.72
C PRO A 2 3.47 -7.64 -28.79
N PHE A 3 4.59 -6.89 -28.83
CA PHE A 3 5.81 -7.19 -28.07
C PHE A 3 6.15 -6.16 -26.97
N SER A 4 5.30 -5.16 -26.73
CA SER A 4 5.59 -4.09 -25.76
C SER A 4 5.70 -4.60 -24.32
N GLU A 5 4.98 -5.68 -23.97
CA GLU A 5 4.99 -6.27 -22.62
C GLU A 5 6.32 -6.97 -22.29
N LEU A 6 7.05 -7.48 -23.30
CA LEU A 6 8.33 -8.16 -23.11
C LEU A 6 9.46 -7.22 -22.63
N TYR A 7 9.38 -5.94 -23.00
CA TYR A 7 10.37 -4.93 -22.61
C TYR A 7 9.89 -4.05 -21.45
N PHE A 8 8.61 -4.14 -21.07
CA PHE A 8 8.00 -3.29 -20.05
C PHE A 8 8.78 -3.30 -18.72
N ASN A 9 9.19 -4.49 -18.26
CA ASN A 9 9.90 -4.64 -17.00
C ASN A 9 11.33 -4.07 -17.01
N VAL A 10 11.94 -3.92 -18.19
CA VAL A 10 13.29 -3.37 -18.32
C VAL A 10 13.30 -1.89 -17.93
N ASP A 11 12.33 -1.13 -18.45
CA ASP A 11 12.24 0.31 -18.20
C ASP A 11 11.38 0.65 -16.98
N ASN A 12 10.36 -0.16 -16.67
CA ASN A 12 9.33 0.19 -15.70
C ASN A 12 9.25 -0.75 -14.49
N GLY A 13 10.00 -1.86 -14.45
CA GLY A 13 9.83 -2.87 -13.40
C GLY A 13 10.09 -2.33 -11.99
N TYR A 14 11.11 -1.47 -11.81
CA TYR A 14 11.39 -0.82 -10.53
C TYR A 14 10.25 0.12 -10.11
N LEU A 15 9.77 0.96 -11.03
CA LEU A 15 8.69 1.92 -10.76
C LEU A 15 7.37 1.21 -10.50
N GLU A 16 7.08 0.14 -11.23
CA GLU A 16 5.90 -0.70 -11.01
C GLU A 16 5.94 -1.32 -9.60
N GLY A 17 7.07 -1.91 -9.22
CA GLY A 17 7.27 -2.47 -7.89
C GLY A 17 7.11 -1.43 -6.78
N LEU A 18 7.67 -0.23 -6.98
CA LEU A 18 7.56 0.88 -6.03
C LEU A 18 6.11 1.35 -5.87
N VAL A 19 5.40 1.60 -6.98
CA VAL A 19 4.00 2.04 -6.97
C VAL A 19 3.10 0.98 -6.34
N ARG A 20 3.34 -0.31 -6.63
CA ARG A 20 2.61 -1.41 -5.98
C ARG A 20 2.89 -1.47 -4.48
N GLY A 21 4.14 -1.24 -4.06
CA GLY A 21 4.52 -1.13 -2.66
C GLY A 21 3.77 -0.01 -1.95
N PHE A 22 3.73 1.20 -2.54
CA PHE A 22 2.95 2.31 -1.98
C PHE A 22 1.45 2.01 -1.93
N LYS A 23 0.89 1.40 -2.98
CA LYS A 23 -0.52 0.99 -2.99
C LYS A 23 -0.83 -0.01 -1.88
N ALA A 24 0.07 -0.94 -1.60
CA ALA A 24 -0.11 -1.95 -0.56
C ALA A 24 -0.13 -1.37 0.86
N GLY A 25 0.53 -0.21 1.08
CA GLY A 25 0.50 0.52 2.34
C GLY A 25 -0.73 1.43 2.54
N ILE A 26 -1.65 1.49 1.57
CA ILE A 26 -2.89 2.26 1.72
C ILE A 26 -3.86 1.49 2.62
N LEU A 27 -4.40 2.18 3.64
CA LEU A 27 -5.36 1.62 4.58
C LEU A 27 -6.57 1.03 3.86
N SER A 28 -6.90 -0.21 4.22
CA SER A 28 -8.09 -0.91 3.75
C SER A 28 -9.31 -0.50 4.57
N GLN A 29 -10.50 -0.88 4.07
CA GLN A 29 -11.76 -0.67 4.79
C GLN A 29 -11.75 -1.29 6.20
N ALA A 30 -11.08 -2.43 6.38
CA ALA A 30 -10.97 -3.09 7.67
C ALA A 30 -10.10 -2.28 8.64
N ASP A 31 -9.01 -1.69 8.15
CA ASP A 31 -8.13 -0.84 8.96
C ASP A 31 -8.88 0.40 9.46
N TYR A 32 -9.69 1.02 8.60
CA TYR A 32 -10.55 2.13 9.02
C TYR A 32 -11.57 1.74 10.10
N LEU A 33 -12.15 0.53 10.03
CA LEU A 33 -13.04 0.03 11.07
C LEU A 33 -12.30 -0.13 12.41
N ASN A 34 -11.04 -0.55 12.38
CA ASN A 34 -10.22 -0.70 13.58
C ASN A 34 -9.82 0.66 14.18
N LEU A 35 -9.54 1.66 13.34
CA LEU A 35 -9.22 3.02 13.79
C LEU A 35 -10.40 3.66 14.52
N VAL A 36 -11.63 3.55 14.00
CA VAL A 36 -12.83 4.12 14.63
C VAL A 36 -13.13 3.51 16.01
N GLN A 37 -12.65 2.29 16.28
CA GLN A 37 -12.83 1.62 17.56
C GLN A 37 -11.81 2.04 18.63
N CYS A 38 -10.75 2.78 18.26
CA CYS A 38 -9.76 3.22 19.22
C CYS A 38 -10.28 4.42 20.03
N GLU A 39 -10.31 4.28 21.36
CA GLU A 39 -10.78 5.34 22.26
C GLU A 39 -9.70 6.40 22.55
N THR A 40 -8.45 6.13 22.18
CA THR A 40 -7.30 7.02 22.45
C THR A 40 -6.38 7.13 21.24
N LEU A 41 -5.77 8.30 21.07
CA LEU A 41 -4.75 8.58 20.04
C LEU A 41 -3.55 7.63 20.11
N GLU A 42 -3.17 7.18 21.30
CA GLU A 42 -2.07 6.21 21.45
C GLU A 42 -2.42 4.84 20.86
N GLY A 43 -3.69 4.42 20.95
CA GLY A 43 -4.20 3.21 20.32
C GLY A 43 -4.18 3.30 18.79
N GLU A 44 -4.68 4.40 18.24
CA GLU A 44 -4.65 4.66 16.79
C GLU A 44 -3.23 4.68 16.22
N LEU A 45 -2.31 5.38 16.89
CA LEU A 45 -0.92 5.52 16.45
C LEU A 45 -0.17 4.18 16.48
N LYS A 46 -0.39 3.36 17.51
CA LYS A 46 0.18 2.00 17.60
C LYS A 46 -0.35 1.10 16.49
N TRP A 47 -1.63 1.19 16.15
CA TRP A 47 -2.22 0.39 15.08
C TRP A 47 -1.65 0.76 13.72
N ILE A 48 -1.55 2.05 13.41
CA ILE A 48 -0.93 2.55 12.16
C ILE A 48 0.54 2.16 12.07
N ALA A 49 1.28 2.23 13.19
CA ALA A 49 2.70 1.86 13.23
C ALA A 49 2.95 0.35 13.20
N SER A 50 1.91 -0.48 13.39
CA SER A 50 2.00 -1.93 13.33
C SER A 50 1.78 -2.52 11.92
N GLY A 51 1.54 -1.65 10.93
CA GLY A 51 1.46 -1.99 9.51
C GLY A 51 2.72 -2.62 8.96
#